data_AF-A0A9E2Q7W4-F1
#
_entry.id   AF-A0A9E2Q7W4-F1
#
_cell.length_a   1.000
_cell.length_b   1.000
_cell.length_c   1.000
_cell.angle_alpha   90.00
_cell.angle_beta   90.00
_cell.angle_gamma   90.00
#
_symmetry.space_group_name_H-M   'P 1'
#
loop_
_entity.id
_entity.type
_entity.pdbx_description
1 polymer ?
#
loop_
_entity_poly.entity_id
_entity_poly.type
_entity_poly.pdbx_seq_one_letter_code
_entity_poly.pdbx_strand_id
1 'polypeptide(L)'
;MPGVAGSSRVSRRQMDFLFNSPEFVGNLGTLSRQKLDRIPHNDTLAYLCRRISPNELHRLRVHMVRSLIRSWALDGGRLFGKWWLIAVDGTGRVTYNKPHCPHCLKMTVGGKTR
;
A
#
# COMPACT_ATOMS: atom_id res chain seq x y z
N MET A 1 16.55 -7.59 20.66
CA MET A 1 15.49 -6.84 19.96
C MET A 1 15.96 -6.63 18.53
N PRO A 2 15.37 -7.32 17.54
CA PRO A 2 15.86 -7.18 16.17
C PRO A 2 15.44 -5.80 15.66
N GLY A 3 16.44 -5.07 15.15
CA GLY A 3 16.29 -3.72 14.65
C GLY A 3 15.26 -3.66 13.54
N VAL A 4 14.52 -2.55 13.52
CA VAL A 4 13.58 -2.20 12.46
C VAL A 4 14.41 -1.91 11.21
N ALA A 5 14.71 -2.96 10.45
CA ALA A 5 15.33 -2.86 9.15
C ALA A 5 14.46 -1.95 8.28
N GLY A 6 15.08 -0.92 7.71
CA GLY A 6 14.42 0.07 6.88
C GLY A 6 13.54 -0.55 5.81
N SER A 7 12.45 0.15 5.48
CA SER A 7 11.51 -0.14 4.41
C SER A 7 12.21 -0.71 3.18
N SER A 8 12.25 -2.04 3.08
CA SER A 8 12.71 -2.72 1.88
C SER A 8 11.66 -2.41 0.81
N ARG A 9 12.07 -1.77 -0.28
CA ARG A 9 11.21 -1.66 -1.46
C ARG A 9 10.99 -3.09 -1.96
N VAL A 10 9.88 -3.68 -1.55
CA VAL A 10 9.46 -4.99 -2.05
C VAL A 10 9.33 -4.86 -3.56
N SER A 11 10.07 -5.67 -4.31
CA SER A 11 10.00 -5.63 -5.77
C SER A 11 8.57 -5.96 -6.21
N ARG A 12 8.09 -5.40 -7.33
CA ARG A 12 6.73 -5.72 -7.85
C ARG A 12 6.48 -7.22 -7.93
N ARG A 13 7.49 -8.00 -8.33
CA ARG A 13 7.46 -9.46 -8.37
C ARG A 13 7.20 -10.11 -7.02
N GLN A 14 7.77 -9.55 -5.95
CA GLN A 14 7.59 -10.08 -4.60
C GLN A 14 6.23 -9.68 -4.02
N MET A 15 5.67 -8.53 -4.40
CA MET A 15 4.26 -8.21 -4.10
C MET A 15 3.30 -9.15 -4.84
N ASP A 16 3.57 -9.44 -6.12
CA ASP A 16 2.75 -10.38 -6.90
C ASP A 16 2.76 -11.78 -6.26
N PHE A 17 3.91 -12.23 -5.75
CA PHE A 17 4.00 -13.49 -5.00
C PHE A 17 3.15 -13.47 -3.71
N LEU A 18 3.29 -12.42 -2.89
CA LEU A 18 2.56 -12.30 -1.63
C LEU A 18 1.04 -12.20 -1.82
N PHE A 19 0.58 -11.51 -2.85
CA PHE A 19 -0.85 -11.30 -3.09
C PHE A 19 -1.53 -12.42 -3.88
N ASN A 20 -0.77 -13.36 -4.46
CA ASN A 20 -1.34 -14.57 -5.06
C ASN A 20 -1.29 -15.79 -4.11
N SER A 21 -1.02 -15.58 -2.81
CA SER A 21 -1.16 -16.66 -1.84
C SER A 21 -2.63 -17.11 -1.77
N PRO A 22 -2.91 -18.42 -1.61
CA PRO A 22 -4.28 -18.92 -1.50
C PRO A 22 -5.06 -18.26 -0.36
N GLU A 23 -4.40 -17.97 0.76
CA GLU A 23 -4.97 -17.28 1.92
C GLU A 23 -5.36 -15.85 1.57
N PHE A 24 -4.50 -15.11 0.86
CA PHE A 24 -4.78 -13.75 0.45
C PHE A 24 -5.95 -13.70 -0.53
N VAL A 25 -5.94 -14.55 -1.56
CA VAL A 25 -7.01 -14.63 -2.56
C VAL A 25 -8.34 -15.02 -1.90
N GLY A 26 -8.32 -15.99 -0.99
CA GLY A 26 -9.50 -16.40 -0.23
C GLY A 26 -10.07 -15.27 0.63
N ASN A 27 -9.22 -14.60 1.41
CA ASN A 27 -9.62 -13.46 2.25
C ASN A 27 -10.17 -12.31 1.41
N LEU A 28 -9.52 -11.99 0.29
CA LEU A 28 -9.99 -10.95 -0.62
C LEU A 28 -11.36 -11.31 -1.20
N GLY A 29 -11.55 -12.57 -1.61
CA GLY A 29 -12.83 -13.08 -2.09
C GLY A 29 -13.95 -12.96 -1.05
N THR A 30 -13.65 -13.30 0.22
CA THR A 30 -14.59 -13.09 1.33
C THR A 30 -14.92 -11.61 1.50
N LEU A 31 -13.93 -10.73 1.47
CA LEU A 31 -14.11 -9.29 1.63
C LEU A 31 -14.93 -8.69 0.48
N SER A 32 -14.66 -9.10 -0.76
CA SER A 32 -15.37 -8.64 -1.95
C SER A 32 -16.70 -9.36 -2.18
N ARG A 33 -17.01 -10.39 -1.38
CA ARG A 33 -18.16 -11.30 -1.57
C ARG A 33 -18.17 -11.93 -2.97
N GLN A 34 -17.00 -12.32 -3.46
CA GLN A 34 -16.82 -12.95 -4.77
C GLN A 34 -15.91 -14.16 -4.64
N LYS A 35 -16.14 -15.19 -5.46
CA LYS A 35 -15.17 -16.27 -5.61
C LYS A 35 -14.05 -15.78 -6.53
N LEU A 36 -12.83 -15.72 -6.01
CA LEU A 36 -11.64 -15.32 -6.75
C LEU A 36 -10.71 -16.52 -6.89
N ASP A 37 -10.30 -16.82 -8.12
CA ASP A 37 -9.28 -17.83 -8.39
C ASP A 37 -7.86 -17.22 -8.37
N ARG A 38 -7.75 -15.91 -8.63
CA ARG A 38 -6.51 -15.12 -8.57
C ARG A 38 -6.82 -13.64 -8.37
N ILE A 39 -5.82 -12.87 -7.93
CA ILE A 39 -5.96 -11.41 -7.89
C ILE A 39 -5.90 -10.79 -9.29
N PRO A 40 -6.57 -9.63 -9.51
CA PRO A 40 -6.38 -8.86 -10.74
C PRO A 40 -4.92 -8.45 -10.91
N HIS A 41 -4.43 -8.47 -12.16
CA HIS A 41 -3.08 -8.02 -12.46
C HIS A 41 -2.87 -6.56 -12.03
N ASN A 42 -1.66 -6.21 -11.61
CA ASN A 42 -1.32 -4.88 -11.11
C ASN A 42 -1.69 -3.77 -12.11
N ASP A 43 -1.45 -4.02 -13.40
CA ASP A 43 -1.81 -3.07 -14.46
C ASP A 43 -3.32 -2.82 -14.53
N THR A 44 -4.13 -3.86 -14.38
CA THR A 44 -5.60 -3.73 -14.36
C THR A 44 -6.06 -2.84 -13.22
N LEU A 45 -5.51 -3.05 -12.02
CA LEU A 45 -5.78 -2.20 -10.86
C LEU A 45 -5.30 -0.77 -11.10
N ALA A 46 -4.12 -0.59 -11.69
CA ALA A 46 -3.59 0.73 -12.01
C ALA A 46 -4.47 1.48 -13.02
N TYR A 47 -4.96 0.81 -14.07
CA TYR A 47 -5.88 1.40 -15.04
C TYR A 47 -7.21 1.81 -14.40
N LEU A 48 -7.75 1.00 -13.50
CA LEU A 48 -8.95 1.35 -12.74
C LEU A 48 -8.69 2.58 -11.87
N CYS A 49 -7.62 2.59 -11.08
CA CYS A 49 -7.28 3.71 -10.20
C CYS A 49 -7.09 5.03 -10.96
N ARG A 50 -6.56 5.01 -12.19
CA ARG A 50 -6.45 6.22 -13.03
C ARG A 50 -7.79 6.85 -13.40
N ARG A 51 -8.89 6.07 -13.38
CA ARG A 51 -10.24 6.52 -13.72
C ARG A 51 -11.03 6.97 -12.50
N ILE A 52 -10.56 6.69 -11.29
CA ILE A 52 -11.22 7.06 -10.05
C ILE A 52 -10.66 8.40 -9.59
N SER A 53 -11.54 9.35 -9.25
CA SER A 53 -11.09 10.64 -8.75
C SER A 53 -10.37 10.49 -7.39
N PRO A 54 -9.36 11.33 -7.09
CA PRO A 54 -8.69 11.30 -5.79
C PRO A 54 -9.65 11.42 -4.59
N ASN A 55 -10.75 12.19 -4.75
CA ASN A 55 -11.75 12.38 -3.69
C ASN A 55 -12.55 11.10 -3.41
N GLU A 56 -12.84 10.29 -4.42
CA GLU A 56 -13.49 8.98 -4.20
C GLU A 56 -12.56 8.01 -3.47
N LEU A 57 -11.26 7.97 -3.86
CA LEU A 57 -10.27 7.16 -3.14
C LEU A 57 -10.10 7.61 -1.69
N HIS A 58 -10.17 8.91 -1.42
CA HIS A 58 -10.16 9.45 -0.06
C HIS A 58 -11.38 8.97 0.75
N ARG A 59 -12.58 9.06 0.18
CA ARG A 59 -13.82 8.59 0.80
C ARG A 59 -13.78 7.09 1.09
N LEU A 60 -13.29 6.29 0.15
CA LEU A 60 -13.10 4.85 0.33
C LEU A 60 -12.16 4.56 1.51
N ARG A 61 -11.01 5.25 1.60
CA ARG A 61 -10.07 5.07 2.71
C ARG A 61 -10.70 5.39 4.06
N VAL A 62 -11.45 6.50 4.15
CA VAL A 62 -12.18 6.87 5.37
C VAL A 62 -13.19 5.79 5.76
N HIS A 63 -13.92 5.23 4.77
CA HIS A 63 -14.85 4.15 5.01
C HIS A 63 -14.14 2.89 5.55
N MET A 64 -13.04 2.46 4.93
CA MET A 64 -12.26 1.31 5.38
C MET A 64 -11.77 1.47 6.83
N VAL A 65 -11.19 2.63 7.17
CA VAL A 65 -10.70 2.90 8.52
C VAL A 65 -11.85 2.88 9.54
N ARG A 66 -12.98 3.49 9.21
CA ARG A 66 -14.18 3.45 10.06
C ARG A 66 -14.67 2.03 10.29
N SER A 67 -14.69 1.19 9.26
CA SER A 67 -15.10 -0.21 9.39
C SER A 67 -14.17 -0.98 10.31
N LEU A 68 -12.85 -0.80 10.20
CA LEU A 68 -11.86 -1.44 11.08
C LEU A 68 -11.98 -1.01 12.54
N ILE A 69 -12.26 0.27 12.79
CA ILE A 69 -12.53 0.78 14.15
C ILE A 69 -13.82 0.18 14.70
N ARG A 70 -14.89 0.13 13.89
CA ARG A 70 -16.20 -0.42 14.31
C ARG A 70 -16.17 -1.92 14.54
N SER A 71 -15.32 -2.67 13.84
CA SER A 71 -15.16 -4.12 14.03
C SER A 71 -14.14 -4.47 15.11
N TRP A 72 -13.59 -3.48 15.82
CA TRP A 72 -12.59 -3.65 16.89
C TRP A 72 -11.30 -4.33 16.41
N ALA A 73 -11.09 -4.41 15.09
CA ALA A 73 -9.91 -5.04 14.50
C ALA A 73 -8.60 -4.31 14.87
N LEU A 74 -8.70 -3.03 15.22
CA LEU A 74 -7.56 -2.20 15.64
C LEU A 74 -7.45 -2.04 17.17
N ASP A 75 -8.35 -2.65 17.94
CA ASP A 75 -8.46 -2.38 19.38
C ASP A 75 -7.20 -2.83 20.16
N GLY A 76 -6.58 -3.95 19.74
CA GLY A 76 -5.30 -4.42 20.28
C GLY A 76 -4.11 -3.49 20.00
N GLY A 77 -4.26 -2.52 19.10
CA GLY A 77 -3.24 -1.51 18.80
C GLY A 77 -3.33 -0.24 19.65
N ARG A 78 -4.22 -0.18 20.66
CA ARG A 78 -4.37 1.01 21.51
C ARG A 78 -3.19 1.22 22.45
N LEU A 79 -2.71 2.46 22.53
CA LEU A 79 -1.72 2.87 23.51
C LEU A 79 -2.37 2.90 24.91
N PHE A 80 -1.79 2.14 25.84
CA PHE A 80 -2.31 1.92 27.20
C PHE A 80 -3.77 1.43 27.23
N GLY A 81 -4.24 0.74 26.18
CA GLY A 81 -5.63 0.30 26.06
C GLY A 81 -6.66 1.43 25.93
N LYS A 82 -6.23 2.69 25.86
CA LYS A 82 -7.12 3.86 25.89
C LYS A 82 -7.09 4.65 24.60
N TRP A 83 -5.90 4.92 24.07
CA TRP A 83 -5.70 5.90 23.01
C TRP A 83 -5.44 5.25 21.66
N TRP A 84 -6.06 5.79 20.61
CA TRP A 84 -5.73 5.42 19.23
C TRP A 84 -4.35 5.95 18.86
N LEU A 85 -3.48 5.06 18.40
CA LEU A 85 -2.16 5.45 17.90
C LEU A 85 -2.29 5.92 16.45
N ILE A 86 -1.93 7.17 16.19
CA ILE A 86 -1.87 7.73 14.83
C ILE A 86 -0.40 7.87 14.45
N ALA A 87 0.05 7.00 13.55
CA ALA A 87 1.35 7.16 12.90
C ALA A 87 1.23 8.19 11.77
N VAL A 88 1.95 9.31 11.88
CA VAL A 88 2.06 10.32 10.83
C VAL A 88 3.42 10.15 10.17
N ASP A 89 3.42 9.69 8.93
CA ASP A 89 4.63 9.67 8.11
C ASP A 89 4.77 11.02 7.38
N GLY A 90 5.87 11.71 7.63
CA GLY A 90 6.23 12.98 7.01
C GLY A 90 6.84 12.85 5.61
N THR A 91 6.91 11.64 5.03
CA THR A 91 7.45 11.43 3.68
C THR A 91 6.50 11.93 2.58
N GLY A 92 6.33 13.25 2.49
CA GLY A 92 5.69 13.88 1.33
C GLY A 92 6.46 13.55 0.05
N ARG A 93 5.83 12.85 -0.89
CA ARG A 93 6.39 12.64 -2.24
C ARG A 93 5.91 13.76 -3.15
N VAL A 94 6.85 14.58 -3.62
CA VAL A 94 6.60 15.57 -4.67
C VAL A 94 7.05 14.98 -6.00
N THR A 95 6.17 15.01 -7.00
CA THR A 95 6.47 14.57 -8.36
C THR A 95 6.66 15.78 -9.26
N TYR A 96 7.79 15.82 -9.94
CA TYR A 96 8.11 16.86 -10.92
C TYR A 96 8.19 16.24 -12.30
N ASN A 97 7.75 16.97 -13.32
CA ASN A 97 7.93 16.61 -14.74
C ASN A 97 9.34 16.92 -15.26
N LYS A 98 10.23 17.43 -14.39
CA LYS A 98 11.65 17.70 -14.66
C LYS A 98 12.49 17.17 -13.50
N PRO A 99 13.74 16.76 -13.73
CA PRO A 99 14.63 16.39 -12.64
C PRO A 99 14.81 17.57 -11.67
N HIS A 100 14.74 17.28 -10.37
CA HIS A 100 14.93 18.29 -9.32
C HIS A 100 16.31 18.96 -9.42
N CYS A 101 17.37 18.17 -9.65
CA CYS A 101 18.72 18.65 -9.91
C CYS A 101 19.56 17.59 -10.64
N PRO A 102 20.79 17.91 -11.10
CA PRO A 102 21.66 16.95 -11.80
C PRO A 102 22.15 15.77 -10.95
N HIS A 103 21.95 15.76 -9.63
CA HIS A 103 22.51 14.75 -8.73
C HIS A 103 21.46 13.82 -8.11
N CYS A 104 20.20 14.27 -8.04
CA CYS A 104 19.12 13.49 -7.44
C CYS A 104 18.59 12.39 -8.38
N LEU A 105 18.01 11.35 -7.79
CA LEU A 105 17.31 10.24 -8.48
C LEU A 105 18.14 9.46 -9.50
N LYS A 106 19.48 9.54 -9.42
CA LYS A 106 20.38 8.75 -10.24
C LYS A 106 20.54 7.34 -9.70
N MET A 107 20.47 6.35 -10.59
CA MET A 107 20.70 4.95 -10.24
C MET A 107 21.58 4.28 -11.30
N THR A 108 22.70 3.71 -10.87
CA THR A 108 23.61 2.95 -11.74
C THR A 108 23.30 1.46 -11.63
N VAL A 109 22.92 0.84 -12.75
CA VAL A 109 22.69 -0.60 -12.84
C VAL A 109 23.50 -1.14 -14.01
N GLY A 110 24.40 -2.09 -13.75
CA GLY A 110 25.25 -2.70 -14.79
C GLY A 110 26.11 -1.68 -15.55
N GLY A 111 26.67 -0.69 -14.87
CA GLY A 111 27.53 0.35 -15.47
C GLY A 111 26.80 1.48 -16.20
N LYS A 112 25.46 1.47 -16.24
CA LYS A 112 24.65 2.54 -16.85
C LYS A 112 23.92 3.33 -15.78
N THR A 113 24.12 4.64 -15.75
CA THR A 113 23.41 5.56 -14.84
C THR A 113 22.17 6.10 -15.53
N ARG A 114 21.00 5.94 -14.90
CA ARG A 114 19.73 6.58 -15.28
C ARG A 114 19.34 7.63 -14.26
#